data_AF-A0A1H1P2Q2-F1
#
_entry.id   AF-A0A1H1P2Q2-F1
#
_cell.length_a   1.000
_cell.length_b   1.000
_cell.length_c   1.000
_cell.angle_alpha   90.00
_cell.angle_beta   90.00
_cell.angle_gamma   90.00
#
_symmetry.space_group_name_H-M   'P 1'
#
loop_
_entity.id
_entity.type
_entity.pdbx_description
1 polymer ?
#
loop_
_entity_poly.entity_id
_entity_poly.type
_entity_poly.pdbx_seq_one_letter_code
_entity_poly.pdbx_strand_id
1 'polypeptide(L)'
;MKRVVLSVSLVFASLWMPALSADDFSFNESNAFVATISGAPAEQMAEVPRERDVQQEELSVQVIPERDLPPLISEFERLHFNLAWQDEPAPLMFLIAGTGSGFDTQRMDYFKRLYWAAGMHVIVLSSPSNYDFIAAASTTGLPGLGYLDARDLHTAMSRAVDKAREEKDIEITKYHLSGFSLGALHAAFVGELDSHLGQFNFDRIMLMNPPVDLFNSVKRLDRLAYTEVEGVDGGDSFYEHIFGKLSRYFAARGGIDPGAGLFYEIQESGEALTDEELALLIGAVFRFAAADLNFMADLISGGGQYAPPKEELTVGTSLTPYLRRALFCDFGCYMETQLWPDWQSRNAGLSVEDMAYRTSLQSIDSYLRGNEHIAVVTAADDFILGREDYYYLADVFGERAFLYPRGGHGGNLQHKDVVSRMLSFVQGAADDQQ
;
A
#
# COMPACT_ATOMS: atom_id res chain seq x y z
N MET A 1 -27.84 21.76 -73.55
CA MET A 1 -26.93 22.31 -72.51
C MET A 1 -27.66 22.38 -71.18
N LYS A 2 -27.43 21.44 -70.26
CA LYS A 2 -27.72 21.58 -68.82
C LYS A 2 -26.64 20.80 -68.07
N ARG A 3 -25.94 21.49 -67.17
CA ARG A 3 -24.80 21.00 -66.37
C ARG A 3 -25.30 20.03 -65.30
N VAL A 4 -24.66 18.88 -65.17
CA VAL A 4 -24.80 17.97 -64.02
C VAL A 4 -23.78 18.40 -62.98
N VAL A 5 -24.26 18.76 -61.78
CA VAL A 5 -23.44 19.03 -60.60
C VAL A 5 -23.41 17.72 -59.81
N LEU A 6 -22.22 17.15 -59.63
CA LEU A 6 -21.99 16.01 -58.75
C LEU A 6 -21.85 16.55 -57.31
N SER A 7 -22.79 16.20 -56.44
CA SER A 7 -22.71 16.44 -55.00
C SER A 7 -22.01 15.24 -54.35
N VAL A 8 -20.80 15.45 -53.84
CA VAL A 8 -20.09 14.47 -53.01
C VAL A 8 -20.61 14.62 -51.58
N SER A 9 -21.37 13.65 -51.10
CA SER A 9 -21.75 13.55 -49.69
C SER A 9 -20.62 12.87 -48.92
N LEU A 10 -19.92 13.63 -48.06
CA LEU A 10 -19.06 13.06 -47.03
C LEU A 10 -19.95 12.36 -45.99
N VAL A 11 -19.82 11.04 -45.89
CA VAL A 11 -20.36 10.26 -44.76
C VAL A 11 -19.34 10.38 -43.62
N PHE A 12 -19.66 11.20 -42.61
CA PHE A 12 -19.00 11.12 -41.32
C PHE A 12 -19.52 9.88 -40.61
N ALA A 13 -18.75 8.78 -40.65
CA ALA A 13 -18.95 7.66 -39.75
C ALA A 13 -18.47 8.09 -38.36
N SER A 14 -19.38 8.57 -37.52
CA SER A 14 -19.16 8.69 -36.10
C SER A 14 -19.01 7.29 -35.52
N LEU A 15 -17.77 6.87 -35.29
CA LEU A 15 -17.44 5.72 -34.44
C LEU A 15 -17.87 6.07 -33.02
N TRP A 16 -19.04 5.58 -32.62
CA TRP A 16 -19.44 5.54 -31.23
C TRP A 16 -18.66 4.40 -30.56
N MET A 17 -17.56 4.72 -29.91
CA MET A 17 -17.01 3.83 -28.89
C MET A 17 -17.99 3.81 -27.71
N PRO A 18 -18.47 2.64 -27.25
CA PRO A 18 -19.17 2.58 -25.99
C PRO A 18 -18.13 2.87 -24.91
N ALA A 19 -18.23 4.04 -24.28
CA ALA A 19 -17.68 4.17 -22.93
C ALA A 19 -18.35 3.06 -22.11
N LEU A 20 -17.58 2.09 -21.59
CA LEU A 20 -18.09 1.27 -20.50
C LEU A 20 -18.47 2.25 -19.39
N SER A 21 -19.77 2.40 -19.18
CA SER A 21 -20.30 3.31 -18.17
C SER A 21 -19.87 2.82 -16.80
N ALA A 22 -19.56 3.75 -15.90
CA ALA A 22 -19.42 3.51 -14.47
C ALA A 22 -20.72 2.97 -13.81
N ASP A 23 -21.81 2.82 -14.58
CA ASP A 23 -23.15 2.42 -14.12
C ASP A 23 -23.31 0.93 -13.74
N ASP A 24 -22.41 0.02 -14.11
CA ASP A 24 -22.52 -1.42 -13.74
C ASP A 24 -21.70 -1.81 -12.49
N PHE A 25 -20.90 -0.89 -11.92
CA PHE A 25 -20.14 -1.17 -10.70
C PHE A 25 -21.01 -0.98 -9.45
N SER A 26 -21.62 -2.08 -8.97
CA SER A 26 -22.36 -2.09 -7.71
C SER A 26 -21.41 -2.38 -6.54
N PHE A 27 -20.85 -1.35 -5.91
CA PHE A 27 -20.21 -1.48 -4.60
C PHE A 27 -21.19 -1.04 -3.52
N ASN A 28 -21.56 -1.96 -2.63
CA ASN A 28 -22.65 -1.74 -1.68
C ASN A 28 -22.25 -0.77 -0.57
N GLU A 29 -20.96 -0.72 -0.21
CA GLU A 29 -20.47 0.20 0.81
C GLU A 29 -20.28 1.61 0.23
N SER A 30 -20.88 2.60 0.87
CA SER A 30 -20.88 4.00 0.43
C SER A 30 -20.03 4.93 1.29
N ASN A 31 -19.65 4.48 2.48
CA ASN A 31 -18.78 5.17 3.41
C ASN A 31 -17.32 4.74 3.17
N ALA A 32 -16.48 5.69 2.78
CA ALA A 32 -15.08 5.45 2.47
C ALA A 32 -14.30 4.88 3.67
N PHE A 33 -14.60 5.30 4.90
CA PHE A 33 -13.94 4.79 6.10
C PHE A 33 -14.35 3.35 6.40
N VAL A 34 -15.64 3.02 6.32
CA VAL A 34 -16.12 1.64 6.49
C VAL A 34 -15.51 0.73 5.42
N ALA A 35 -15.49 1.15 4.15
CA ALA A 35 -14.85 0.41 3.07
C ALA A 35 -13.37 0.14 3.35
N THR A 36 -12.65 1.15 3.86
CA THR A 36 -11.21 1.07 4.14
C THR A 36 -10.88 0.09 5.26
N ILE A 37 -11.70 0.09 6.32
CA ILE A 37 -11.52 -0.78 7.49
C ILE A 37 -11.93 -2.22 7.18
N SER A 38 -13.05 -2.39 6.46
CA SER A 38 -13.72 -3.69 6.35
C SER A 38 -13.41 -4.43 5.05
N GLY A 39 -12.90 -3.74 4.03
CA GLY A 39 -12.80 -4.30 2.68
C GLY A 39 -14.17 -4.43 2.02
N ALA A 40 -14.25 -5.17 0.91
CA ALA A 40 -15.50 -5.39 0.20
C ALA A 40 -16.44 -6.30 1.03
N PRO A 41 -17.77 -6.14 0.97
CA PRO A 41 -18.68 -7.10 1.61
C PRO A 41 -18.41 -8.53 1.11
N ALA A 42 -18.56 -9.51 1.99
CA ALA A 42 -18.12 -10.90 1.74
C ALA A 42 -18.77 -11.51 0.47
N GLU A 43 -20.02 -11.18 0.19
CA GLU A 43 -20.77 -11.61 -0.99
C GLU A 43 -20.31 -10.96 -2.30
N GLN A 44 -19.52 -9.88 -2.22
CA GLN A 44 -18.95 -9.17 -3.35
C GLN A 44 -17.45 -9.45 -3.54
N MET A 45 -16.80 -10.09 -2.57
CA MET A 45 -15.38 -10.44 -2.65
C MET A 45 -15.13 -11.50 -3.72
N ALA A 46 -13.99 -11.41 -4.41
CA ALA A 46 -13.48 -12.50 -5.22
C ALA A 46 -13.03 -13.66 -4.32
N GLU A 47 -13.39 -14.89 -4.70
CA GLU A 47 -12.94 -16.07 -3.97
C GLU A 47 -11.44 -16.30 -4.23
N VAL A 48 -10.71 -16.60 -3.16
CA VAL A 48 -9.31 -17.05 -3.22
C VAL A 48 -9.16 -18.37 -2.46
N PRO A 49 -8.17 -19.22 -2.80
CA PRO A 49 -7.91 -20.45 -2.06
C PRO A 49 -7.74 -20.19 -0.57
N ARG A 50 -8.02 -21.19 0.28
CA ARG A 50 -7.69 -21.06 1.71
C ARG A 50 -6.18 -21.08 1.87
N GLU A 51 -5.68 -20.41 2.89
CA GLU A 51 -4.25 -20.31 3.19
C GLU A 51 -3.53 -21.67 3.21
N ARG A 52 -4.13 -22.66 3.86
CA ARG A 52 -3.57 -24.04 3.93
C ARG A 52 -3.51 -24.78 2.59
N ASP A 53 -4.25 -24.30 1.59
CA ASP A 53 -4.31 -24.91 0.26
C ASP A 53 -3.30 -24.23 -0.70
N VAL A 54 -2.63 -23.15 -0.26
CA VAL A 54 -1.57 -22.46 -1.00
C VAL A 54 -0.21 -22.99 -0.57
N GLN A 55 0.63 -23.32 -1.56
CA GLN A 55 2.00 -23.75 -1.36
C GLN A 55 2.87 -22.53 -1.05
N GLN A 56 3.28 -22.40 0.21
CA GLN A 56 3.93 -21.20 0.71
C GLN A 56 4.84 -21.46 1.91
N GLU A 57 5.80 -20.56 2.11
CA GLU A 57 6.73 -20.57 3.23
C GLU A 57 7.26 -19.15 3.50
N GLU A 58 7.51 -18.85 4.77
CA GLU A 58 8.25 -17.67 5.16
C GLU A 58 9.76 -17.95 5.06
N LEU A 59 10.46 -17.14 4.27
CA LEU A 59 11.90 -17.20 4.12
C LEU A 59 12.53 -15.91 4.66
N SER A 60 13.85 -15.95 4.92
CA SER A 60 14.59 -14.75 5.32
C SER A 60 15.94 -14.62 4.62
N VAL A 61 16.33 -13.38 4.33
CA VAL A 61 17.57 -13.02 3.65
C VAL A 61 18.34 -11.95 4.38
N GLN A 62 19.67 -12.03 4.33
CA GLN A 62 20.51 -10.94 4.79
C GLN A 62 20.71 -9.96 3.63
N VAL A 63 20.13 -8.76 3.75
CA VAL A 63 20.21 -7.72 2.71
C VAL A 63 21.44 -6.85 2.91
N ILE A 64 21.74 -6.49 4.17
CA ILE A 64 22.90 -5.68 4.57
C ILE A 64 23.80 -6.54 5.49
N PRO A 65 24.87 -7.18 4.99
CA PRO A 65 25.73 -8.07 5.78
C PRO A 65 26.40 -7.40 6.97
N GLU A 66 26.72 -6.11 6.88
CA GLU A 66 27.39 -5.34 7.93
C GLU A 66 26.42 -4.74 8.96
N ARG A 67 25.11 -5.02 8.85
CA ARG A 67 24.10 -4.50 9.77
C ARG A 67 24.26 -5.14 11.15
N ASP A 68 24.61 -4.31 12.12
CA ASP A 68 24.68 -4.66 13.55
C ASP A 68 23.52 -4.00 14.30
N LEU A 69 22.69 -4.84 14.93
CA LEU A 69 21.52 -4.46 15.69
C LEU A 69 21.70 -4.78 17.18
N PRO A 70 21.15 -3.97 18.09
CA PRO A 70 21.22 -4.29 19.50
C PRO A 70 20.47 -5.60 19.81
N PRO A 71 20.87 -6.34 20.87
CA PRO A 71 20.32 -7.67 21.17
C PRO A 71 18.80 -7.76 21.29
N LEU A 72 18.13 -6.64 21.57
CA LEU A 72 16.67 -6.57 21.66
C LEU A 72 15.96 -6.77 20.31
N ILE A 73 16.61 -6.44 19.19
CA ILE A 73 16.03 -6.45 17.85
C ILE A 73 16.92 -7.17 16.83
N SER A 74 17.84 -8.00 17.28
CA SER A 74 18.79 -8.70 16.40
C SER A 74 18.12 -9.76 15.52
N GLU A 75 16.90 -10.19 15.85
CA GLU A 75 16.07 -11.01 14.96
C GLU A 75 15.74 -10.30 13.64
N PHE A 76 15.74 -8.97 13.62
CA PHE A 76 15.46 -8.17 12.42
C PHE A 76 16.71 -7.82 11.61
N GLU A 77 17.85 -8.48 11.85
CA GLU A 77 19.03 -8.38 10.97
C GLU A 77 18.79 -9.01 9.59
N ARG A 78 17.83 -9.94 9.53
CA ARG A 78 17.40 -10.59 8.29
C ARG A 78 16.03 -10.05 7.90
N LEU A 79 15.85 -9.79 6.61
CA LEU A 79 14.55 -9.44 6.08
C LEU A 79 13.75 -10.71 5.86
N HIS A 80 12.64 -10.83 6.57
CA HIS A 80 11.66 -11.89 6.37
C HIS A 80 10.71 -11.53 5.23
N PHE A 81 10.29 -12.53 4.47
CA PHE A 81 9.34 -12.38 3.37
C PHE A 81 8.54 -13.66 3.16
N ASN A 82 7.32 -13.53 2.66
CA ASN A 82 6.51 -14.69 2.28
C ASN A 82 6.75 -15.06 0.82
N LEU A 83 6.99 -16.35 0.57
CA LEU A 83 7.02 -16.95 -0.76
C LEU A 83 5.82 -17.86 -0.93
N ALA A 84 5.03 -17.67 -1.98
CA ALA A 84 4.10 -18.67 -2.51
C ALA A 84 4.59 -19.09 -3.91
N TRP A 85 4.61 -20.38 -4.23
CA TRP A 85 5.22 -20.83 -5.48
C TRP A 85 4.39 -21.90 -6.20
N GLN A 86 4.60 -21.99 -7.51
CA GLN A 86 4.04 -23.02 -8.38
C GLN A 86 5.06 -24.16 -8.55
N ASP A 87 4.58 -25.38 -8.79
CA ASP A 87 5.45 -26.51 -9.14
C ASP A 87 6.03 -26.39 -10.57
N GLU A 88 5.34 -25.66 -11.45
CA GLU A 88 5.72 -25.46 -12.86
C GLU A 88 6.35 -24.06 -13.09
N PRO A 89 7.12 -23.86 -14.17
CA PRO A 89 7.65 -22.54 -14.54
C PRO A 89 6.55 -21.48 -14.65
N ALA A 90 6.70 -20.38 -13.91
CA ALA A 90 5.65 -19.38 -13.76
C ALA A 90 6.18 -17.93 -13.68
N PRO A 91 5.36 -16.93 -14.04
CA PRO A 91 5.66 -15.53 -13.73
C PRO A 91 5.81 -15.33 -12.21
N LEU A 92 6.70 -14.42 -11.79
CA LEU A 92 6.82 -14.00 -10.39
C LEU A 92 6.17 -12.63 -10.19
N MET A 93 5.25 -12.53 -9.25
CA MET A 93 4.68 -11.28 -8.74
C MET A 93 5.39 -10.86 -7.45
N PHE A 94 6.00 -9.69 -7.44
CA PHE A 94 6.39 -9.03 -6.19
C PHE A 94 5.23 -8.20 -5.64
N LEU A 95 4.94 -8.34 -4.35
CA LEU A 95 3.93 -7.55 -3.63
C LEU A 95 4.58 -6.71 -2.54
N ILE A 96 4.46 -5.39 -2.64
CA ILE A 96 5.00 -4.44 -1.65
C ILE A 96 3.88 -3.90 -0.77
N ALA A 97 4.02 -4.09 0.55
CA ALA A 97 3.03 -3.64 1.53
C ALA A 97 2.97 -2.10 1.69
N GLY A 98 1.84 -1.62 2.21
CA GLY A 98 1.60 -0.19 2.46
C GLY A 98 2.21 0.33 3.76
N THR A 99 1.97 1.59 4.10
CA THR A 99 2.58 2.27 5.24
C THR A 99 2.56 1.45 6.54
N GLY A 100 3.73 1.28 7.15
CA GLY A 100 3.93 0.52 8.40
C GLY A 100 3.56 -0.96 8.32
N SER A 101 3.13 -1.47 7.18
CA SER A 101 2.58 -2.83 7.06
C SER A 101 3.68 -3.86 6.77
N GLY A 102 3.58 -5.00 7.45
CA GLY A 102 4.43 -6.15 7.21
C GLY A 102 3.97 -7.00 6.02
N PHE A 103 4.81 -7.95 5.63
CA PHE A 103 4.53 -8.94 4.57
C PHE A 103 3.43 -9.97 4.93
N ASP A 104 3.01 -10.02 6.19
CA ASP A 104 2.13 -11.04 6.79
C ASP A 104 0.70 -10.53 7.10
N THR A 105 0.39 -9.29 6.72
CA THR A 105 -0.95 -8.72 6.96
C THR A 105 -2.04 -9.43 6.13
N GLN A 106 -3.28 -9.42 6.62
CA GLN A 106 -4.42 -10.07 5.96
C GLN A 106 -4.62 -9.61 4.49
N ARG A 107 -4.41 -8.32 4.21
CA ARG A 107 -4.51 -7.77 2.86
C ARG A 107 -3.43 -8.34 1.93
N MET A 108 -2.20 -8.40 2.42
CA MET A 108 -1.08 -8.94 1.64
C MET A 108 -1.23 -10.45 1.43
N ASP A 109 -1.70 -11.18 2.45
CA ASP A 109 -2.05 -12.60 2.32
C ASP A 109 -3.16 -12.83 1.28
N TYR A 110 -4.23 -12.02 1.27
CA TYR A 110 -5.28 -12.10 0.26
C TYR A 110 -4.71 -11.94 -1.15
N PHE A 111 -3.91 -10.90 -1.41
CA PHE A 111 -3.32 -10.69 -2.74
C PHE A 111 -2.32 -11.77 -3.12
N LYS A 112 -1.55 -12.29 -2.18
CA LYS A 112 -0.66 -13.44 -2.41
C LYS A 112 -1.44 -14.64 -2.89
N ARG A 113 -2.53 -15.00 -2.21
CA ARG A 113 -3.40 -16.12 -2.61
C ARG A 113 -4.11 -15.86 -3.94
N LEU A 114 -4.50 -14.62 -4.20
CA LEU A 114 -5.10 -14.21 -5.46
C LEU A 114 -4.15 -14.41 -6.64
N TYR A 115 -2.94 -13.85 -6.58
CA TYR A 115 -1.98 -13.96 -7.67
C TYR A 115 -1.41 -15.37 -7.81
N TRP A 116 -1.23 -16.09 -6.71
CA TRP A 116 -0.88 -17.51 -6.75
C TRP A 116 -1.96 -18.35 -7.44
N ALA A 117 -3.24 -18.12 -7.14
CA ALA A 117 -4.34 -18.80 -7.83
C ALA A 117 -4.41 -18.45 -9.34
N ALA A 118 -3.87 -17.29 -9.72
CA ALA A 118 -3.73 -16.87 -11.11
C ALA A 118 -2.48 -17.44 -11.82
N GLY A 119 -1.77 -18.39 -11.20
CA GLY A 119 -0.65 -19.13 -11.79
C GLY A 119 0.70 -18.43 -11.68
N MET A 120 0.87 -17.52 -10.71
CA MET A 120 2.14 -16.85 -10.43
C MET A 120 2.85 -17.45 -9.21
N HIS A 121 4.19 -17.40 -9.21
CA HIS A 121 4.94 -17.30 -7.97
C HIS A 121 4.68 -15.94 -7.34
N VAL A 122 4.72 -15.82 -6.02
CA VAL A 122 4.51 -14.55 -5.33
C VAL A 122 5.54 -14.38 -4.22
N ILE A 123 6.27 -13.26 -4.25
CA ILE A 123 7.09 -12.79 -3.14
C ILE A 123 6.44 -11.57 -2.52
N VAL A 124 6.20 -11.61 -1.20
CA VAL A 124 5.59 -10.52 -0.45
C VAL A 124 6.62 -9.86 0.45
N LEU A 125 6.79 -8.54 0.31
CA LEU A 125 7.74 -7.74 1.08
C LEU A 125 7.01 -6.74 1.95
N SER A 126 7.53 -6.56 3.16
CA SER A 126 7.13 -5.46 4.05
C SER A 126 7.40 -4.11 3.40
N SER A 127 6.67 -3.09 3.84
CA SER A 127 6.92 -1.73 3.41
C SER A 127 8.30 -1.27 3.89
N PRO A 128 9.01 -0.43 3.12
CA PRO A 128 10.18 0.30 3.61
C PRO A 128 9.96 1.09 4.90
N SER A 129 8.70 1.41 5.23
CA SER A 129 8.31 2.07 6.47
C SER A 129 7.97 1.14 7.63
N ASN A 130 7.98 -0.19 7.43
CA ASN A 130 7.83 -1.16 8.52
C ASN A 130 9.16 -1.33 9.27
N TYR A 131 9.07 -1.61 10.57
CA TYR A 131 10.23 -1.79 11.44
C TYR A 131 11.20 -2.85 10.95
N ASP A 132 10.70 -3.96 10.37
CA ASP A 132 11.53 -5.07 9.91
C ASP A 132 12.42 -4.67 8.72
N PHE A 133 11.86 -3.92 7.77
CA PHE A 133 12.54 -3.45 6.59
C PHE A 133 13.54 -2.36 6.95
N ILE A 134 13.16 -1.43 7.83
CA ILE A 134 14.07 -0.39 8.34
C ILE A 134 15.29 -1.04 9.00
N ALA A 135 15.08 -2.09 9.79
CA ALA A 135 16.12 -2.84 10.47
C ALA A 135 17.01 -3.64 9.52
N ALA A 136 16.43 -4.40 8.59
CA ALA A 136 17.15 -5.38 7.79
C ALA A 136 17.70 -4.86 6.46
N ALA A 137 17.00 -3.91 5.83
CA ALA A 137 17.16 -3.60 4.41
C ALA A 137 17.28 -2.10 4.08
N SER A 138 16.84 -1.19 4.96
CA SER A 138 17.00 0.25 4.72
C SER A 138 18.46 0.69 4.94
N THR A 139 19.10 1.19 3.89
CA THR A 139 20.51 1.62 3.94
C THR A 139 20.72 2.89 4.74
N THR A 140 19.73 3.79 4.78
CA THR A 140 19.77 5.04 5.55
C THR A 140 19.12 4.90 6.93
N GLY A 141 18.22 3.92 7.11
CA GLY A 141 17.31 3.85 8.25
C GLY A 141 16.19 4.90 8.22
N LEU A 142 16.13 5.74 7.18
CA LEU A 142 15.20 6.86 7.06
C LEU A 142 14.36 6.68 5.78
N PRO A 143 13.28 5.86 5.82
CA PRO A 143 12.41 5.66 4.66
C PRO A 143 11.56 6.91 4.37
N GLY A 144 11.03 6.98 3.16
CA GLY A 144 10.21 8.11 2.69
C GLY A 144 10.85 8.90 1.55
N LEU A 145 11.97 8.42 0.99
CA LEU A 145 12.62 9.00 -0.18
C LEU A 145 12.55 8.01 -1.35
N GLY A 146 11.63 8.25 -2.29
CA GLY A 146 11.24 7.31 -3.35
C GLY A 146 12.41 6.55 -4.02
N TYR A 147 13.44 7.26 -4.48
CA TYR A 147 14.60 6.65 -5.12
C TYR A 147 15.51 5.81 -4.19
N LEU A 148 15.66 6.22 -2.93
CA LEU A 148 16.48 5.47 -1.97
C LEU A 148 15.73 4.21 -1.51
N ASP A 149 14.44 4.38 -1.18
CA ASP A 149 13.56 3.27 -0.82
C ASP A 149 13.47 2.25 -1.96
N ALA A 150 13.36 2.71 -3.21
CA ALA A 150 13.32 1.84 -4.38
C ALA A 150 14.62 1.07 -4.59
N ARG A 151 15.78 1.68 -4.32
CA ARG A 151 17.08 0.99 -4.40
C ARG A 151 17.20 -0.10 -3.33
N ASP A 152 16.77 0.20 -2.11
CA ASP A 152 16.80 -0.74 -1.00
C ASP A 152 15.82 -1.91 -1.26
N LEU A 153 14.63 -1.62 -1.76
CA LEU A 153 13.66 -2.62 -2.23
C LEU A 153 14.22 -3.47 -3.37
N HIS A 154 14.80 -2.86 -4.40
CA HIS A 154 15.37 -3.58 -5.55
C HIS A 154 16.46 -4.57 -5.11
N THR A 155 17.30 -4.15 -4.16
CA THR A 155 18.31 -5.02 -3.54
C THR A 155 17.66 -6.16 -2.76
N ALA A 156 16.67 -5.87 -1.90
CA ALA A 156 15.93 -6.87 -1.15
C ALA A 156 15.21 -7.89 -2.05
N MET A 157 14.56 -7.42 -3.11
CA MET A 157 13.89 -8.23 -4.14
C MET A 157 14.87 -9.18 -4.83
N SER A 158 16.07 -8.69 -5.16
CA SER A 158 17.13 -9.51 -5.76
C SER A 158 17.53 -10.65 -4.83
N ARG A 159 17.77 -10.35 -3.55
CA ARG A 159 18.11 -11.35 -2.54
C ARG A 159 16.98 -12.34 -2.30
N ALA A 160 15.73 -11.87 -2.27
CA ALA A 160 14.56 -12.73 -2.09
C ALA A 160 14.40 -13.72 -3.26
N VAL A 161 14.62 -13.28 -4.51
CA VAL A 161 14.61 -14.16 -5.68
C VAL A 161 15.71 -15.21 -5.62
N ASP A 162 16.94 -14.81 -5.30
CA ASP A 162 18.05 -15.74 -5.15
C ASP A 162 17.74 -16.80 -4.09
N LYS A 163 17.16 -16.37 -2.95
CA LYS A 163 16.78 -17.27 -1.86
C LYS A 163 15.64 -18.21 -2.23
N ALA A 164 14.63 -17.71 -2.94
CA ALA A 164 13.50 -18.52 -3.39
C ALA A 164 13.96 -19.62 -4.37
N ARG A 165 14.87 -19.28 -5.30
CA ARG A 165 15.48 -20.26 -6.21
C ARG A 165 16.32 -21.29 -5.47
N GLU A 166 17.15 -20.85 -4.51
CA GLU A 166 18.00 -21.75 -3.72
C GLU A 166 17.18 -22.76 -2.90
N GLU A 167 16.13 -22.30 -2.22
CA GLU A 167 15.37 -23.12 -1.26
C GLU A 167 14.28 -23.97 -1.92
N LYS A 168 13.68 -23.48 -3.02
CA LYS A 168 12.49 -24.10 -3.64
C LYS A 168 12.66 -24.52 -5.09
N ASP A 169 13.83 -24.29 -5.70
CA ASP A 169 14.13 -24.63 -7.11
C ASP A 169 13.08 -24.08 -8.10
N ILE A 170 12.59 -22.87 -7.85
CA ILE A 170 11.55 -22.26 -8.70
C ILE A 170 12.11 -21.75 -10.02
N GLU A 171 11.40 -22.02 -11.11
CA GLU A 171 11.68 -21.41 -12.42
C GLU A 171 10.78 -20.19 -12.64
N ILE A 172 11.40 -19.02 -12.83
CA ILE A 172 10.71 -17.74 -13.04
C ILE A 172 10.76 -17.38 -14.53
N THR A 173 9.60 -17.24 -15.16
CA THR A 173 9.50 -16.98 -16.61
C THR A 173 9.48 -15.49 -16.97
N LYS A 174 8.96 -14.64 -16.08
CA LYS A 174 8.90 -13.17 -16.20
C LYS A 174 8.62 -12.53 -14.85
N TYR A 175 8.78 -11.21 -14.74
CA TYR A 175 8.58 -10.48 -13.49
C TYR A 175 7.40 -9.51 -13.58
N HIS A 176 6.61 -9.48 -12.52
CA HIS A 176 5.52 -8.54 -12.29
C HIS A 176 5.72 -7.88 -10.94
N LEU A 177 5.16 -6.70 -10.79
CA LEU A 177 5.26 -5.91 -9.57
C LEU A 177 3.90 -5.33 -9.21
N SER A 178 3.55 -5.36 -7.94
CA SER A 178 2.39 -4.66 -7.44
C SER A 178 2.67 -4.14 -6.04
N GLY A 179 1.98 -3.07 -5.68
CA GLY A 179 2.06 -2.52 -4.34
C GLY A 179 0.74 -1.89 -3.95
N PHE A 180 0.53 -1.78 -2.65
CA PHE A 180 -0.64 -1.13 -2.07
C PHE A 180 -0.24 0.17 -1.35
N SER A 181 -0.97 1.26 -1.60
CA SER A 181 -0.76 2.54 -0.92
C SER A 181 0.68 3.04 -1.09
N LEU A 182 1.41 3.31 0.00
CA LEU A 182 2.84 3.62 -0.06
C LEU A 182 3.65 2.57 -0.84
N GLY A 183 3.32 1.29 -0.73
CA GLY A 183 3.96 0.23 -1.51
C GLY A 183 3.70 0.36 -3.01
N ALA A 184 2.57 0.95 -3.43
CA ALA A 184 2.29 1.27 -4.83
C ALA A 184 3.17 2.43 -5.33
N LEU A 185 3.36 3.46 -4.50
CA LEU A 185 4.34 4.52 -4.80
C LEU A 185 5.74 3.92 -4.95
N HIS A 186 6.15 3.06 -4.03
CA HIS A 186 7.43 2.36 -4.11
C HIS A 186 7.54 1.48 -5.35
N ALA A 187 6.48 0.74 -5.73
CA ALA A 187 6.45 -0.05 -6.95
C ALA A 187 6.69 0.80 -8.21
N ALA A 188 6.13 2.01 -8.27
CA ALA A 188 6.36 2.93 -9.37
C ALA A 188 7.84 3.37 -9.45
N PHE A 189 8.46 3.74 -8.33
CA PHE A 189 9.89 4.10 -8.29
C PHE A 189 10.82 2.90 -8.54
N VAL A 190 10.48 1.71 -8.06
CA VAL A 190 11.23 0.48 -8.36
C VAL A 190 11.16 0.16 -9.85
N GLY A 191 9.98 0.31 -10.47
CA GLY A 191 9.83 0.17 -11.92
C GLY A 191 10.67 1.18 -12.70
N GLU A 192 10.67 2.44 -12.28
CA GLU A 192 11.47 3.50 -12.92
C GLU A 192 12.97 3.20 -12.81
N LEU A 193 13.44 2.86 -11.60
CA LEU A 193 14.81 2.45 -11.36
C LEU A 193 15.21 1.23 -12.22
N ASP A 194 14.38 0.19 -12.23
CA ASP A 194 14.68 -1.04 -12.97
C ASP A 194 14.62 -0.84 -14.49
N SER A 195 13.90 0.17 -14.98
CA SER A 195 13.94 0.52 -16.42
C SER A 195 15.32 0.96 -16.91
N HIS A 196 16.19 1.41 -15.99
CA HIS A 196 17.59 1.73 -16.27
C HIS A 196 18.54 0.57 -15.97
N LEU A 197 18.23 -0.25 -14.96
CA LEU A 197 19.08 -1.38 -14.54
C LEU A 197 18.89 -2.64 -15.39
N GLY A 198 17.67 -2.86 -15.86
CA GLY A 198 17.26 -3.99 -16.69
C GLY A 198 17.37 -5.34 -16.01
N GLN A 199 17.26 -5.41 -14.67
CA GLN A 199 17.43 -6.66 -13.94
C GLN A 199 16.15 -7.50 -13.93
N PHE A 200 15.00 -6.88 -13.62
CA PHE A 200 13.72 -7.56 -13.63
C PHE A 200 12.97 -7.37 -14.95
N ASN A 201 13.10 -6.19 -15.59
CA ASN A 201 12.36 -5.79 -16.77
C ASN A 201 10.86 -6.10 -16.63
N PHE A 202 10.20 -5.49 -15.64
CA PHE A 202 8.82 -5.84 -15.29
C PHE A 202 7.86 -5.77 -16.48
N ASP A 203 7.27 -6.92 -16.80
CA ASP A 203 6.24 -7.05 -17.83
C ASP A 203 4.95 -6.34 -17.43
N ARG A 204 4.62 -6.28 -16.13
CA ARG A 204 3.40 -5.67 -15.59
C ARG A 204 3.65 -5.07 -14.22
N ILE A 205 3.18 -3.83 -14.01
CA ILE A 205 3.22 -3.11 -12.74
C ILE A 205 1.80 -2.65 -12.38
N MET A 206 1.24 -3.13 -11.26
CA MET A 206 -0.10 -2.75 -10.78
C MET A 206 -0.01 -1.88 -9.52
N LEU A 207 -0.38 -0.61 -9.64
CA LEU A 207 -0.37 0.37 -8.55
C LEU A 207 -1.75 0.42 -7.88
N MET A 208 -1.87 -0.08 -6.65
CA MET A 208 -3.15 -0.11 -5.93
C MET A 208 -3.27 1.05 -4.93
N ASN A 209 -4.18 1.98 -5.19
CA ASN A 209 -4.41 3.20 -4.39
C ASN A 209 -3.12 3.98 -4.07
N PRO A 210 -2.25 4.28 -5.06
CA PRO A 210 -1.00 4.97 -4.78
C PRO A 210 -1.25 6.41 -4.32
N PRO A 211 -0.50 6.93 -3.32
CA PRO A 211 -0.42 8.37 -3.13
C PRO A 211 0.23 9.01 -4.35
N VAL A 212 -0.36 10.08 -4.88
CA VAL A 212 0.27 10.88 -5.95
C VAL A 212 1.35 11.75 -5.37
N ASP A 213 1.02 12.46 -4.29
CA ASP A 213 1.94 13.24 -3.47
C ASP A 213 1.95 12.63 -2.06
N LEU A 214 3.08 12.02 -1.69
CA LEU A 214 3.24 11.35 -0.41
C LEU A 214 3.06 12.32 0.76
N PHE A 215 3.59 13.53 0.65
CA PHE A 215 3.57 14.55 1.69
C PHE A 215 2.14 15.03 1.99
N ASN A 216 1.35 15.29 0.96
CA ASN A 216 -0.06 15.65 1.12
C ASN A 216 -0.89 14.47 1.66
N SER A 217 -0.57 13.25 1.24
CA SER A 217 -1.26 12.04 1.70
C SER A 217 -1.04 11.81 3.21
N VAL A 218 0.21 11.90 3.69
CA VAL A 218 0.50 11.76 5.12
C VAL A 218 -0.13 12.88 5.95
N LYS A 219 -0.16 14.12 5.46
CA LYS A 219 -0.85 15.22 6.14
C LYS A 219 -2.36 15.00 6.26
N ARG A 220 -2.99 14.33 5.30
CA ARG A 220 -4.42 13.96 5.38
C ARG A 220 -4.63 12.86 6.42
N LEU A 221 -3.74 11.86 6.45
CA LEU A 221 -3.78 10.79 7.45
C LEU A 221 -3.58 11.32 8.87
N ASP A 222 -2.59 12.19 9.09
CA ASP A 222 -2.30 12.76 10.41
C ASP A 222 -3.53 13.50 10.97
N ARG A 223 -4.28 14.22 10.12
CA ARG A 223 -5.50 14.93 10.52
C ARG A 223 -6.60 14.02 11.07
N LEU A 224 -6.68 12.77 10.62
CA LEU A 224 -7.71 11.84 11.10
C LEU A 224 -7.56 11.54 12.60
N ALA A 225 -6.31 11.52 13.10
CA ALA A 225 -6.01 11.31 14.53
C ALA A 225 -6.38 12.51 15.42
N TYR A 226 -6.76 13.65 14.84
CA TYR A 226 -7.16 14.86 15.54
C TYR A 226 -8.66 15.17 15.39
N THR A 227 -9.45 14.21 14.90
CA THR A 227 -10.89 14.37 14.72
C THR A 227 -11.59 14.48 16.09
N GLU A 228 -12.42 15.51 16.26
CA GLU A 228 -13.24 15.67 17.47
C GLU A 228 -14.46 14.74 17.40
N VAL A 229 -14.70 13.95 18.45
CA VAL A 229 -15.84 13.03 18.54
C VAL A 229 -16.85 13.60 19.54
N GLU A 230 -18.10 13.77 19.12
CA GLU A 230 -19.17 14.25 20.00
C GLU A 230 -19.37 13.28 21.18
N GLY A 231 -19.31 13.80 22.41
CA GLY A 231 -19.43 13.01 23.63
C GLY A 231 -18.13 12.39 24.16
N VAL A 232 -16.99 12.63 23.49
CA VAL A 232 -15.66 12.27 23.99
C VAL A 232 -14.94 13.56 24.42
N ASP A 233 -15.08 13.91 25.70
CA ASP A 233 -14.36 15.04 26.32
C ASP A 233 -13.08 14.53 27.00
N GLY A 234 -12.08 15.41 27.22
CA GLY A 234 -10.74 15.08 27.72
C GLY A 234 -10.61 14.38 29.10
N GLY A 235 -11.71 13.87 29.68
CA GLY A 235 -11.74 12.96 30.82
C GLY A 235 -12.01 11.49 30.48
N ASP A 236 -12.70 11.19 29.38
CA ASP A 236 -12.94 9.81 28.89
C ASP A 236 -12.01 9.56 27.69
N SER A 237 -11.28 8.45 27.69
CA SER A 237 -10.45 8.11 26.53
C SER A 237 -11.34 7.63 25.37
N PHE A 238 -11.05 8.07 24.14
CA PHE A 238 -11.68 7.54 22.92
C PHE A 238 -11.83 6.01 22.93
N TYR A 239 -10.80 5.31 23.42
CA TYR A 239 -10.80 3.86 23.55
C TYR A 239 -11.90 3.35 24.49
N GLU A 240 -12.11 3.99 25.65
CA GLU A 240 -13.20 3.63 26.56
C GLU A 240 -14.58 3.83 25.93
N HIS A 241 -14.74 4.88 25.13
CA HIS A 241 -15.98 5.13 24.38
C HIS A 241 -16.26 4.03 23.34
N ILE A 242 -15.25 3.66 22.54
CA ILE A 242 -15.35 2.54 21.58
C ILE A 242 -15.59 1.20 22.30
N PHE A 243 -14.87 0.92 23.39
CA PHE A 243 -15.10 -0.28 24.20
C PHE A 243 -16.50 -0.31 24.80
N GLY A 244 -17.05 0.85 25.19
CA GLY A 244 -18.43 1.00 25.64
C GLY A 244 -19.44 0.57 24.57
N LYS A 245 -19.27 1.03 23.31
CA LYS A 245 -20.10 0.62 22.16
C LYS A 245 -20.04 -0.88 21.92
N LEU A 246 -18.83 -1.44 21.84
CA LEU A 246 -18.61 -2.88 21.67
C LEU A 246 -19.28 -3.68 22.80
N SER A 247 -19.12 -3.24 24.05
CA SER A 247 -19.69 -3.91 25.22
C SER A 247 -21.22 -3.95 25.16
N ARG A 248 -21.87 -2.84 24.77
CA ARG A 248 -23.34 -2.78 24.61
C ARG A 248 -23.83 -3.65 23.46
N TYR A 249 -23.12 -3.64 22.33
CA TYR A 249 -23.42 -4.51 21.18
C TYR A 249 -23.42 -5.98 21.58
N PHE A 250 -22.36 -6.46 22.24
CA PHE A 250 -22.27 -7.86 22.67
C PHE A 250 -23.25 -8.21 23.79
N ALA A 251 -23.52 -7.29 24.72
CA ALA A 251 -24.53 -7.49 25.76
C ALA A 251 -25.94 -7.68 25.17
N ALA A 252 -26.26 -7.00 24.07
CA ALA A 252 -27.54 -7.13 23.38
C ALA A 252 -27.67 -8.42 22.56
N ARG A 253 -26.58 -8.92 21.96
CA ARG A 253 -26.59 -10.11 21.09
C ARG A 253 -26.30 -11.45 21.78
N GLY A 254 -25.69 -11.45 22.97
CA GLY A 254 -25.56 -12.65 23.80
C GLY A 254 -24.47 -13.66 23.40
N GLY A 255 -23.44 -13.26 22.64
CA GLY A 255 -22.31 -14.12 22.28
C GLY A 255 -21.27 -13.41 21.40
N ILE A 256 -20.07 -13.99 21.29
CA ILE A 256 -18.98 -13.53 20.42
C ILE A 256 -18.84 -14.56 19.29
N ASP A 257 -19.26 -14.22 18.08
CA ASP A 257 -18.83 -14.92 16.86
C ASP A 257 -18.07 -13.89 15.99
N PRO A 258 -16.73 -13.81 16.11
CA PRO A 258 -15.94 -12.86 15.36
C PRO A 258 -15.68 -13.42 13.96
N GLY A 259 -16.72 -13.44 13.13
CA GLY A 259 -16.62 -13.69 11.70
C GLY A 259 -16.15 -12.45 10.93
N ALA A 260 -15.78 -12.63 9.66
CA ALA A 260 -15.34 -11.54 8.76
C ALA A 260 -16.39 -10.43 8.56
N GLY A 261 -17.67 -10.70 8.86
CA GLY A 261 -18.76 -9.71 8.81
C GLY A 261 -18.96 -8.90 10.09
N LEU A 262 -18.24 -9.18 11.18
CA LEU A 262 -18.50 -8.58 12.50
C LEU A 262 -18.49 -7.04 12.45
N PHE A 263 -17.58 -6.43 11.70
CA PHE A 263 -17.54 -4.97 11.59
C PHE A 263 -18.77 -4.42 10.87
N TYR A 264 -19.14 -5.00 9.73
CA TYR A 264 -20.36 -4.63 9.01
C TYR A 264 -21.60 -4.81 9.89
N GLU A 265 -21.69 -5.91 10.64
CA GLU A 265 -22.80 -6.14 11.57
C GLU A 265 -22.87 -5.11 12.72
N ILE A 266 -21.73 -4.60 13.19
CA ILE A 266 -21.68 -3.50 14.17
C ILE A 266 -22.15 -2.20 13.51
N GLN A 267 -21.72 -1.91 12.28
CA GLN A 267 -22.14 -0.71 11.53
C GLN A 267 -23.63 -0.74 11.15
N GLU A 268 -24.23 -1.91 10.96
CA GLU A 268 -25.67 -2.07 10.75
C GLU A 268 -26.50 -2.03 12.05
N SER A 269 -25.84 -1.94 13.21
CA SER A 269 -26.48 -1.96 14.53
C SER A 269 -26.72 -0.56 15.10
N GLY A 270 -27.44 -0.48 16.22
CA GLY A 270 -27.59 0.77 16.97
C GLY A 270 -26.30 1.28 17.64
N GLU A 271 -25.21 0.50 17.60
CA GLU A 271 -23.89 0.87 18.13
C GLU A 271 -22.88 1.17 17.00
N ALA A 272 -23.39 1.50 15.80
CA ALA A 272 -22.57 1.92 14.66
C ALA A 272 -21.60 3.05 15.04
N LEU A 273 -20.45 3.05 14.37
CA LEU A 273 -19.46 4.11 14.54
C LEU A 273 -19.80 5.25 13.60
N THR A 274 -19.72 6.47 14.11
CA THR A 274 -19.79 7.72 13.36
C THR A 274 -18.54 7.88 12.50
N ASP A 275 -18.62 8.76 11.50
CA ASP A 275 -17.49 9.07 10.63
C ASP A 275 -16.29 9.59 11.43
N GLU A 276 -16.54 10.36 12.50
CA GLU A 276 -15.52 10.88 13.40
C GLU A 276 -14.81 9.75 14.18
N GLU A 277 -15.56 8.78 14.68
CA GLU A 277 -15.00 7.60 15.36
C GLU A 277 -14.22 6.70 14.40
N LEU A 278 -14.72 6.53 13.17
CA LEU A 278 -14.05 5.76 12.12
C LEU A 278 -12.75 6.44 11.68
N ALA A 279 -12.78 7.76 11.47
CA ALA A 279 -11.59 8.55 11.19
C ALA A 279 -10.57 8.40 12.32
N LEU A 280 -10.99 8.48 13.58
CA LEU A 280 -10.08 8.36 14.72
C LEU A 280 -9.52 6.94 14.87
N LEU A 281 -10.29 5.88 14.57
CA LEU A 281 -9.78 4.50 14.49
C LEU A 281 -8.67 4.37 13.44
N ILE A 282 -8.91 4.88 12.23
CA ILE A 282 -7.92 4.87 11.15
C ILE A 282 -6.69 5.68 11.58
N GLY A 283 -6.89 6.89 12.09
CA GLY A 283 -5.84 7.77 12.59
C GLY A 283 -5.00 7.14 13.70
N ALA A 284 -5.61 6.37 14.60
CA ALA A 284 -4.90 5.65 15.65
C ALA A 284 -3.97 4.56 15.08
N VAL A 285 -4.43 3.75 14.12
CA VAL A 285 -3.59 2.73 13.45
C VAL A 285 -2.37 3.38 12.79
N PHE A 286 -2.60 4.46 12.04
CA PHE A 286 -1.51 5.21 11.41
C PHE A 286 -0.58 5.90 12.44
N ARG A 287 -1.10 6.28 13.61
CA ARG A 287 -0.28 6.82 14.69
C ARG A 287 0.68 5.79 15.27
N PHE A 288 0.26 4.53 15.42
CA PHE A 288 1.15 3.45 15.82
C PHE A 288 2.20 3.18 14.74
N ALA A 289 1.82 3.15 13.47
CA ALA A 289 2.77 3.02 12.37
C ALA A 289 3.81 4.16 12.35
N ALA A 290 3.39 5.40 12.59
CA ALA A 290 4.29 6.54 12.71
C ALA A 290 5.21 6.42 13.94
N ALA A 291 4.70 5.91 15.07
CA ALA A 291 5.50 5.70 16.27
C ALA A 291 6.60 4.64 16.05
N ASP A 292 6.26 3.51 15.42
CA ASP A 292 7.23 2.46 15.08
C ASP A 292 8.29 2.98 14.10
N LEU A 293 7.85 3.71 13.06
CA LEU A 293 8.75 4.38 12.12
C LEU A 293 9.70 5.33 12.85
N ASN A 294 9.17 6.23 13.69
CA ASN A 294 9.99 7.20 14.42
C ASN A 294 11.03 6.52 15.33
N PHE A 295 10.60 5.49 16.07
CA PHE A 295 11.49 4.74 16.96
C PHE A 295 12.59 4.01 16.18
N MET A 296 12.22 3.27 15.13
CA MET A 296 13.17 2.48 14.37
C MET A 296 14.11 3.36 13.54
N ALA A 297 13.60 4.42 12.94
CA ALA A 297 14.41 5.38 12.21
C ALA A 297 15.45 6.04 13.12
N ASP A 298 15.05 6.48 14.30
CA ASP A 298 15.94 7.09 15.28
C ASP A 298 16.97 6.10 15.83
N LEU A 299 16.57 4.85 16.06
CA LEU A 299 17.45 3.77 16.52
C LEU A 299 18.52 3.39 15.48
N ILE A 300 18.11 3.25 14.22
CA ILE A 300 19.01 2.83 13.14
C ILE A 300 19.94 3.98 12.72
N SER A 301 19.42 5.20 12.59
CA SER A 301 20.21 6.38 12.24
C SER A 301 21.06 6.92 13.39
N GLY A 302 20.73 6.57 14.64
CA GLY A 302 21.43 7.03 15.83
C GLY A 302 21.07 8.46 16.25
N GLY A 303 19.85 8.91 15.96
CA GLY A 303 19.38 10.27 16.26
C GLY A 303 19.20 10.56 17.76
N GLY A 304 18.83 9.56 18.56
CA GLY A 304 18.70 9.65 20.02
C GLY A 304 17.50 10.46 20.55
N GLN A 305 16.49 10.75 19.72
CA GLN A 305 15.28 11.49 20.12
C GLN A 305 14.23 10.57 20.78
N TYR A 306 14.00 9.40 20.18
CA TYR A 306 12.93 8.46 20.56
C TYR A 306 13.49 7.15 21.09
N ALA A 307 14.58 6.65 20.50
CA ALA A 307 15.28 5.47 20.93
C ALA A 307 16.53 5.85 21.74
N PRO A 308 16.93 5.02 22.72
CA PRO A 308 18.21 5.22 23.40
C PRO A 308 19.37 4.78 22.48
N PRO A 309 20.62 5.12 22.82
CA PRO A 309 21.78 4.56 22.13
C PRO A 309 21.72 3.03 22.08
N LYS A 310 22.17 2.42 20.97
CA LYS A 310 22.10 0.96 20.74
C LYS A 310 22.64 0.14 21.91
N GLU A 311 23.72 0.59 22.56
CA GLU A 311 24.36 -0.09 23.70
C GLU A 311 23.46 -0.22 24.95
N GLU A 312 22.38 0.56 25.04
CA GLU A 312 21.45 0.52 26.18
C GLU A 312 20.28 -0.47 25.98
N LEU A 313 20.04 -0.96 24.74
CA LEU A 313 18.93 -1.87 24.44
C LEU A 313 19.34 -3.34 24.59
N THR A 314 18.98 -3.91 25.73
CA THR A 314 19.05 -5.36 25.99
C THR A 314 17.68 -6.02 25.83
N VAL A 315 17.63 -7.35 25.71
CA VAL A 315 16.39 -8.16 25.63
C VAL A 315 15.40 -7.87 26.78
N GLY A 316 15.89 -7.44 27.95
CA GLY A 316 15.06 -7.11 29.12
C GLY A 316 14.57 -5.66 29.17
N THR A 317 14.90 -4.83 28.18
CA THR A 317 14.59 -3.39 28.20
C THR A 317 13.12 -3.15 27.89
N SER A 318 12.42 -2.44 28.76
CA SER A 318 11.03 -2.05 28.47
C SER A 318 10.99 -0.98 27.39
N LEU A 319 10.30 -1.27 26.28
CA LEU A 319 10.10 -0.30 25.20
C LEU A 319 8.93 0.68 25.45
N THR A 320 8.14 0.47 26.50
CA THR A 320 6.96 1.29 26.81
C THR A 320 7.25 2.80 26.94
N PRO A 321 8.35 3.24 27.58
CA PRO A 321 8.66 4.67 27.67
C PRO A 321 8.96 5.30 26.30
N TYR A 322 9.62 4.55 25.40
CA TYR A 322 9.97 5.02 24.06
C TYR A 322 8.74 5.06 23.16
N LEU A 323 7.90 4.02 23.20
CA LEU A 323 6.60 4.00 22.50
C LEU A 323 5.73 5.19 22.90
N ARG A 324 5.59 5.46 24.22
CA ARG A 324 4.82 6.61 24.71
C ARG A 324 5.31 7.94 24.16
N ARG A 325 6.63 8.11 23.99
CA ARG A 325 7.21 9.31 23.41
C ARG A 325 6.96 9.36 21.90
N ALA A 326 7.18 8.26 21.21
CA ALA A 326 7.03 8.16 19.76
C ALA A 326 5.58 8.40 19.31
N LEU A 327 4.58 8.02 20.12
CA LEU A 327 3.16 8.31 19.86
C LEU A 327 2.82 9.81 19.74
N PHE A 328 3.66 10.71 20.25
CA PHE A 328 3.46 12.16 20.07
C PHE A 328 3.99 12.68 18.73
N CYS A 329 4.79 11.88 18.01
CA CYS A 329 5.35 12.24 16.71
C CYS A 329 4.60 11.50 15.61
N ASP A 330 3.83 12.23 14.81
CA ASP A 330 3.15 11.73 13.62
C ASP A 330 4.08 11.71 12.40
N PHE A 331 3.54 11.46 11.20
CA PHE A 331 4.36 11.42 9.98
C PHE A 331 4.92 12.80 9.63
N GLY A 332 4.13 13.87 9.83
CA GLY A 332 4.60 15.25 9.70
C GLY A 332 5.79 15.54 10.61
N CYS A 333 5.68 15.16 11.89
CA CYS A 333 6.78 15.28 12.84
C CYS A 333 8.01 14.45 12.42
N TYR A 334 7.86 13.17 12.04
CA TYR A 334 8.97 12.33 11.53
C TYR A 334 9.73 13.01 10.39
N MET A 335 8.95 13.54 9.44
CA MET A 335 9.52 14.20 8.29
C MET A 335 10.27 15.46 8.69
N GLU A 336 9.74 16.30 9.57
CA GLU A 336 10.38 17.53 10.00
C GLU A 336 11.62 17.30 10.88
N THR A 337 11.59 16.29 11.75
CA THR A 337 12.62 16.07 12.78
C THR A 337 13.71 15.08 12.38
N GLN A 338 13.43 14.18 11.43
CA GLN A 338 14.37 13.13 11.01
C GLN A 338 14.66 13.17 9.51
N LEU A 339 13.64 13.05 8.65
CA LEU A 339 13.85 12.88 7.21
C LEU A 339 14.37 14.13 6.50
N TRP A 340 13.74 15.29 6.78
CA TRP A 340 14.10 16.57 6.18
C TRP A 340 15.53 17.00 6.51
N PRO A 341 15.99 16.97 7.77
CA PRO A 341 17.38 17.29 8.10
C PRO A 341 18.40 16.45 7.32
N ASP A 342 18.17 15.14 7.20
CA ASP A 342 19.05 14.25 6.44
C ASP A 342 19.02 14.59 4.93
N TRP A 343 17.84 14.80 4.35
CA TRP A 343 17.71 15.17 2.95
C TRP A 343 18.36 16.54 2.65
N GLN A 344 18.13 17.53 3.50
CA GLN A 344 18.67 18.88 3.35
C GLN A 344 20.20 18.89 3.43
N SER A 345 20.79 18.06 4.29
CA SER A 345 22.26 17.95 4.40
C SER A 345 22.93 17.55 3.08
N ARG A 346 22.20 16.81 2.22
CA ARG A 346 22.64 16.34 0.90
C ARG A 346 22.17 17.21 -0.25
N ASN A 347 21.26 18.16 0.02
CA ASN A 347 20.59 18.99 -0.98
C ASN A 347 20.53 20.47 -0.55
N ALA A 348 21.69 21.03 -0.19
CA ALA A 348 21.78 22.41 0.29
C ALA A 348 21.15 23.42 -0.69
N GLY A 349 20.26 24.27 -0.16
CA GLY A 349 19.58 25.32 -0.92
C GLY A 349 18.25 24.91 -1.55
N LEU A 350 17.86 23.64 -1.50
CA LEU A 350 16.53 23.18 -1.88
C LEU A 350 15.55 23.26 -0.69
N SER A 351 14.25 23.25 -0.98
CA SER A 351 13.18 23.39 0.01
C SER A 351 12.49 22.05 0.34
N VAL A 352 11.60 22.05 1.34
CA VAL A 352 10.82 20.85 1.68
C VAL A 352 9.85 20.47 0.55
N GLU A 353 9.40 21.46 -0.23
CA GLU A 353 8.59 21.26 -1.43
C GLU A 353 9.39 20.55 -2.54
N ASP A 354 10.68 20.85 -2.68
CA ASP A 354 11.56 20.12 -3.61
C ASP A 354 11.70 18.64 -3.18
N MET A 355 11.80 18.38 -1.88
CA MET A 355 11.81 17.02 -1.34
C MET A 355 10.48 16.31 -1.62
N ALA A 356 9.36 16.95 -1.30
CA ALA A 356 8.02 16.41 -1.52
C ALA A 356 7.75 16.10 -3.01
N TYR A 357 8.15 17.00 -3.90
CA TYR A 357 8.03 16.76 -5.35
C TYR A 357 8.84 15.53 -5.77
N ARG A 358 10.10 15.42 -5.34
CA ARG A 358 10.99 14.29 -5.70
C ARG A 358 10.55 12.94 -5.14
N THR A 359 9.61 12.90 -4.22
CA THR A 359 9.01 11.68 -3.66
C THR A 359 7.58 11.44 -4.14
N SER A 360 7.09 12.26 -5.07
CA SER A 360 5.76 12.14 -5.68
C SER A 360 5.81 11.34 -6.99
N LEU A 361 4.67 10.78 -7.41
CA LEU A 361 4.52 10.19 -8.75
C LEU A 361 4.76 11.21 -9.87
N GLN A 362 4.51 12.50 -9.60
CA GLN A 362 4.72 13.58 -10.57
C GLN A 362 6.20 13.72 -10.96
N SER A 363 7.13 13.38 -10.06
CA SER A 363 8.56 13.42 -10.38
C SER A 363 8.99 12.41 -11.45
N ILE A 364 8.20 11.34 -11.64
CA ILE A 364 8.43 10.29 -12.63
C ILE A 364 7.33 10.24 -13.71
N ASP A 365 6.58 11.34 -13.91
CA ASP A 365 5.46 11.45 -14.85
C ASP A 365 5.80 10.95 -16.26
N SER A 366 6.96 11.38 -16.81
CA SER A 366 7.42 10.95 -18.14
C SER A 366 7.53 9.42 -18.26
N TYR A 367 8.02 8.76 -17.22
CA TYR A 367 8.14 7.29 -17.18
C TYR A 367 6.75 6.64 -17.11
N LEU A 368 5.86 7.14 -16.26
CA LEU A 368 4.52 6.59 -16.06
C LEU A 368 3.62 6.72 -17.31
N ARG A 369 3.72 7.86 -18.02
CA ARG A 369 3.00 8.08 -19.28
C ARG A 369 3.54 7.23 -20.41
N GLY A 370 4.87 7.11 -20.50
CA GLY A 370 5.55 6.40 -21.58
C GLY A 370 5.53 4.88 -21.45
N ASN A 371 5.14 4.33 -20.29
CA ASN A 371 5.19 2.90 -20.01
C ASN A 371 3.79 2.26 -19.99
N GLU A 372 3.47 1.51 -21.06
CA GLU A 372 2.19 0.79 -21.20
C GLU A 372 2.03 -0.40 -20.25
N HIS A 373 3.11 -0.85 -19.62
CA HIS A 373 3.11 -1.98 -18.69
C HIS A 373 2.69 -1.62 -17.28
N ILE A 374 2.28 -0.37 -17.01
CA ILE A 374 1.87 0.09 -15.69
C ILE A 374 0.36 0.38 -15.68
N ALA A 375 -0.39 -0.13 -14.72
CA ALA A 375 -1.77 0.27 -14.49
C ALA A 375 -1.95 0.78 -13.07
N VAL A 376 -2.97 1.61 -12.87
CA VAL A 376 -3.35 2.11 -11.55
C VAL A 376 -4.80 1.76 -11.26
N VAL A 377 -5.08 1.34 -10.04
CA VAL A 377 -6.46 1.23 -9.52
C VAL A 377 -6.63 2.19 -8.35
N THR A 378 -7.72 2.94 -8.35
CA THR A 378 -8.05 3.87 -7.27
C THR A 378 -9.55 4.15 -7.20
N ALA A 379 -9.99 4.79 -6.12
CA ALA A 379 -11.36 5.22 -5.91
C ALA A 379 -11.45 6.74 -5.75
N ALA A 380 -12.53 7.34 -6.22
CA ALA A 380 -12.75 8.79 -6.16
C ALA A 380 -12.98 9.31 -4.73
N ASP A 381 -13.37 8.43 -3.81
CA ASP A 381 -13.58 8.68 -2.38
C ASP A 381 -12.38 8.24 -1.51
N ASP A 382 -11.22 7.95 -2.11
CA ASP A 382 -9.99 7.68 -1.37
C ASP A 382 -9.54 8.95 -0.62
N PHE A 383 -9.68 8.95 0.71
CA PHE A 383 -9.44 10.12 1.55
C PHE A 383 -7.96 10.51 1.67
N ILE A 384 -7.02 9.68 1.23
CA ILE A 384 -5.60 10.07 1.15
C ILE A 384 -5.32 10.93 -0.09
N LEU A 385 -6.23 10.94 -1.06
CA LEU A 385 -6.09 11.67 -2.32
C LEU A 385 -6.91 12.96 -2.31
N GLY A 386 -6.39 13.99 -2.98
CA GLY A 386 -7.15 15.15 -3.40
C GLY A 386 -7.82 14.93 -4.76
N ARG A 387 -8.74 15.83 -5.10
CA ARG A 387 -9.37 15.84 -6.43
C ARG A 387 -8.35 15.92 -7.58
N GLU A 388 -7.33 16.75 -7.43
CA GLU A 388 -6.26 16.90 -8.42
C GLU A 388 -5.43 15.61 -8.57
N ASP A 389 -5.24 14.86 -7.48
CA ASP A 389 -4.52 13.59 -7.51
C ASP A 389 -5.30 12.54 -8.31
N TYR A 390 -6.62 12.46 -8.12
CA TYR A 390 -7.49 11.56 -8.90
C TYR A 390 -7.47 11.90 -10.40
N TYR A 391 -7.56 13.18 -10.75
CA TYR A 391 -7.47 13.60 -12.15
C TYR A 391 -6.08 13.39 -12.75
N TYR A 392 -5.02 13.59 -11.97
CA TYR A 392 -3.66 13.27 -12.39
C TYR A 392 -3.53 11.78 -12.76
N LEU A 393 -4.04 10.87 -11.91
CA LEU A 393 -4.02 9.43 -12.21
C LEU A 393 -4.84 9.09 -13.47
N ALA A 394 -6.01 9.71 -13.64
CA ALA A 394 -6.81 9.53 -14.85
C ALA A 394 -6.06 9.97 -16.12
N ASP A 395 -5.38 11.13 -16.07
CA ASP A 395 -4.68 11.72 -17.20
C ASP A 395 -3.38 10.99 -17.55
N VAL A 396 -2.59 10.56 -16.56
CA VAL A 396 -1.31 9.86 -16.78
C VAL A 396 -1.51 8.46 -17.34
N PHE A 397 -2.50 7.73 -16.81
CA PHE A 397 -2.68 6.32 -17.12
C PHE A 397 -3.72 6.06 -18.22
N GLY A 398 -4.64 7.00 -18.48
CA GLY A 398 -5.66 6.85 -19.51
C GLY A 398 -6.48 5.57 -19.34
N GLU A 399 -6.50 4.70 -20.34
CA GLU A 399 -7.22 3.40 -20.28
C GLU A 399 -6.65 2.44 -19.23
N ARG A 400 -5.38 2.63 -18.82
CA ARG A 400 -4.71 1.89 -17.75
C ARG A 400 -5.09 2.42 -16.36
N ALA A 401 -5.95 3.43 -16.27
CA ALA A 401 -6.54 3.92 -15.03
C ALA A 401 -7.85 3.18 -14.73
N PHE A 402 -7.83 2.30 -13.73
CA PHE A 402 -8.99 1.56 -13.25
C PHE A 402 -9.64 2.38 -12.14
N LEU A 403 -10.49 3.30 -12.59
CA LEU A 403 -11.11 4.33 -11.76
C LEU A 403 -12.49 3.87 -11.28
N TYR A 404 -12.68 3.89 -9.96
CA TYR A 404 -13.96 3.56 -9.33
C TYR A 404 -14.55 4.78 -8.61
N PRO A 405 -15.89 4.91 -8.55
CA PRO A 405 -16.51 6.03 -7.84
C PRO A 405 -16.39 5.89 -6.32
N ARG A 406 -16.27 4.65 -5.82
CA ARG A 406 -16.28 4.32 -4.40
C ARG A 406 -15.35 3.15 -4.08
N GLY A 407 -14.85 3.13 -2.85
CA GLY A 407 -13.95 2.10 -2.34
C GLY A 407 -13.07 2.55 -1.19
N GLY A 408 -13.04 3.85 -0.88
CA GLY A 408 -12.12 4.42 0.11
C GLY A 408 -10.66 4.09 -0.22
N HIS A 409 -9.83 3.95 0.81
CA HIS A 409 -8.44 3.60 0.66
C HIS A 409 -8.24 2.08 0.56
N GLY A 410 -8.62 1.52 -0.59
CA GLY A 410 -8.39 0.13 -0.96
C GLY A 410 -9.48 -0.87 -0.53
N GLY A 411 -10.63 -0.38 -0.07
CA GLY A 411 -11.75 -1.22 0.36
C GLY A 411 -12.38 -2.03 -0.77
N ASN A 412 -12.40 -1.50 -1.99
CA ASN A 412 -12.95 -2.20 -3.16
C ASN A 412 -11.96 -3.17 -3.81
N LEU A 413 -10.70 -3.26 -3.38
CA LEU A 413 -9.68 -4.06 -4.09
C LEU A 413 -9.93 -5.57 -4.04
N GLN A 414 -10.77 -6.03 -3.12
CA GLN A 414 -11.20 -7.43 -3.03
C GLN A 414 -12.48 -7.70 -3.83
N HIS A 415 -13.16 -6.67 -4.34
CA HIS A 415 -14.38 -6.82 -5.11
C HIS A 415 -14.13 -7.61 -6.40
N LYS A 416 -14.99 -8.58 -6.70
CA LYS A 416 -14.88 -9.50 -7.85
C LYS A 416 -14.56 -8.82 -9.18
N ASP A 417 -15.22 -7.70 -9.49
CA ASP A 417 -15.01 -6.99 -10.76
C ASP A 417 -13.67 -6.23 -10.77
N VAL A 418 -13.26 -5.68 -9.62
CA VAL A 418 -11.98 -4.98 -9.45
C VAL A 418 -10.84 -5.98 -9.61
N VAL A 419 -10.96 -7.12 -8.92
CA VAL A 419 -10.03 -8.26 -9.01
C VAL A 419 -9.94 -8.79 -10.44
N SER A 420 -11.07 -9.02 -11.10
CA SER A 420 -11.11 -9.52 -12.49
C SER A 420 -10.36 -8.57 -13.43
N ARG A 421 -10.56 -7.25 -13.28
CA ARG A 421 -9.87 -6.25 -14.10
C ARG A 421 -8.37 -6.19 -13.80
N MET A 422 -7.98 -6.24 -12.52
CA MET A 422 -6.56 -6.32 -12.14
C MET A 422 -5.90 -7.56 -12.75
N LEU A 423 -6.48 -8.74 -12.56
CA LEU A 423 -5.95 -10.00 -13.09
C LEU A 423 -5.84 -10.00 -14.62
N SER A 424 -6.85 -9.47 -15.32
CA SER A 424 -6.84 -9.36 -16.79
C SER A 424 -5.62 -8.58 -17.28
N PHE A 425 -5.30 -7.46 -16.61
CA PHE A 425 -4.11 -6.67 -16.91
C PHE A 425 -2.82 -7.45 -16.63
N VAL A 426 -2.69 -8.07 -15.46
CA VAL A 426 -1.44 -8.74 -15.06
C VAL A 426 -1.17 -9.99 -15.90
N GLN A 427 -2.22 -10.74 -16.27
CA GLN A 427 -2.08 -11.93 -17.12
C GLN A 427 -1.84 -11.57 -18.59
N GLY A 428 -2.06 -10.31 -18.97
CA GLY A 428 -1.88 -9.84 -20.34
C GLY A 428 -2.98 -10.32 -21.28
N ALA A 429 -4.21 -10.49 -20.76
CA ALA A 429 -5.39 -10.65 -21.61
C ALA A 429 -5.61 -9.33 -22.36
N ALA A 430 -5.05 -9.26 -23.57
CA ALA A 430 -5.31 -8.20 -24.51
C ALA A 430 -6.78 -8.23 -24.93
N ASP A 431 -7.27 -7.05 -25.29
CA ASP A 431 -8.45 -6.77 -26.09
C ASP A 431 -8.45 -7.52 -27.45
N ASP A 432 -8.43 -8.85 -27.44
CA ASP A 432 -8.65 -9.73 -28.60
C ASP A 432 -10.16 -9.93 -28.88
N GLN A 433 -10.97 -8.92 -28.54
CA GLN A 433 -12.35 -8.78 -29.00
C GLN A 433 -12.61 -7.34 -29.47
N GLN A 434 -12.03 -6.97 -30.61
CA GLN A 434 -12.67 -6.02 -31.53
C GLN A 434 -12.60 -6.52 -32.97
#